data_AF-A0A1G6ELJ8-F1
#
_entry.id   AF-A0A1G6ELJ8-F1
#
_cell.length_a   1.000
_cell.length_b   1.000
_cell.length_c   1.000
_cell.angle_alpha   90.00
_cell.angle_beta   90.00
_cell.angle_gamma   90.00
#
_symmetry.space_group_name_H-M   'P 1'
#
loop_
_entity.id
_entity.type
_entity.pdbx_description
1 polymer ?
#
loop_
_entity_poly.entity_id
_entity_poly.type
_entity_poly.pdbx_seq_one_letter_code
_entity_poly.pdbx_strand_id
1 'polypeptide(L)'
;MKMTAKQALGLAISALKAQPGTEQTRAAIHRLEQLKESSLVTHWTKELVTERLDKWRDSHGRNPTVTDLAEPGMPKSSQIKRLFDMKATAFLNIYYPADKPKQPRSKYTEKSREEYIAEFKNEYGRIKPRSCKEYNVKRCNDSPTWMTVARYLGAATWKELLELTAVDTEHLRRREGPKALTVTHSGCGFDKLLELLAARPEIKAIAPDPIIDMPNTSKLTLPERKPMLTYKQLIEYIRQESGVSVSSVQIAFVKRKYGLPVRKRRSGKALDKVSCPPEKEQAITKAFRRLGLLD
;
A
#
# COMPACT_ATOMS: atom_id res chain seq x y z
N MET A 1 -4.73 -35.38 -3.55
CA MET A 1 -3.58 -35.36 -2.61
C MET A 1 -2.49 -34.46 -3.16
N LYS A 2 -1.87 -33.59 -2.35
CA LYS A 2 -0.68 -32.84 -2.76
C LYS A 2 0.57 -33.64 -2.37
N MET A 3 1.29 -34.19 -3.33
CA MET A 3 2.53 -34.93 -3.11
C MET A 3 3.72 -33.96 -3.07
N THR A 4 4.59 -34.09 -2.08
CA THR A 4 5.83 -33.29 -2.01
C THR A 4 6.87 -33.81 -3.00
N ALA A 5 7.77 -32.95 -3.47
CA ALA A 5 8.84 -33.34 -4.41
C ALA A 5 9.72 -34.48 -3.86
N LYS A 6 9.97 -34.50 -2.54
CA LYS A 6 10.71 -35.59 -1.87
C LYS A 6 9.96 -36.92 -1.91
N GLN A 7 8.64 -36.90 -1.72
CA GLN A 7 7.80 -38.09 -1.84
C GLN A 7 7.73 -38.58 -3.30
N ALA A 8 7.64 -37.66 -4.27
CA ALA A 8 7.67 -37.98 -5.69
C ALA A 8 8.99 -38.66 -6.11
N LEU A 9 10.13 -38.10 -5.68
CA LEU A 9 11.45 -38.69 -5.92
C LEU A 9 11.60 -40.06 -5.25
N GLY A 10 11.07 -40.23 -4.04
CA GLY A 10 11.06 -41.52 -3.35
C GLY A 10 10.29 -42.60 -4.12
N LEU A 11 9.09 -42.28 -4.59
CA LEU A 11 8.28 -43.19 -5.40
C LEU A 11 8.94 -43.52 -6.75
N ALA A 12 9.56 -42.53 -7.40
CA ALA A 12 10.28 -42.73 -8.65
C ALA A 12 11.46 -43.71 -8.48
N ILE A 13 12.23 -43.58 -7.40
CA ILE A 13 13.32 -44.52 -7.09
C ILE A 13 12.79 -45.92 -6.83
N SER A 14 11.71 -46.06 -6.06
CA SER A 14 11.08 -47.37 -5.78
C SER A 14 10.55 -48.05 -7.05
N ALA A 15 9.93 -47.28 -7.95
CA ALA A 15 9.42 -47.80 -9.22
C ALA A 15 10.55 -48.27 -10.15
N LEU A 16 11.67 -47.55 -10.20
CA LEU A 16 12.83 -47.93 -11.01
C LEU A 16 13.58 -49.15 -10.44
N LYS A 17 13.62 -49.33 -9.11
CA LYS A 17 14.19 -50.52 -8.47
C LYS A 17 13.38 -51.81 -8.75
N ALA A 18 12.12 -51.70 -9.15
CA ALA A 18 11.26 -52.83 -9.50
C ALA A 18 11.37 -53.27 -10.98
N GLN A 19 12.10 -52.51 -11.82
CA GLN A 19 12.35 -52.87 -13.21
C GLN A 19 13.64 -53.69 -13.37
N PRO A 20 13.79 -54.47 -14.47
CA PRO A 20 15.01 -55.24 -14.73
C PRO A 20 16.24 -54.32 -14.77
N GLY A 21 17.31 -54.77 -14.11
CA GLY A 21 18.52 -53.99 -13.82
C GLY A 21 19.39 -53.71 -15.05
N THR A 22 18.91 -52.85 -15.95
CA THR A 22 19.71 -52.27 -17.03
C THR A 22 20.64 -51.17 -16.50
N GLU A 23 21.77 -50.98 -17.19
CA GLU A 23 22.78 -49.94 -16.89
C GLU A 23 22.15 -48.54 -16.75
N GLN A 24 21.19 -48.24 -17.63
CA GLN A 24 20.45 -46.98 -17.65
C GLN A 24 19.60 -46.79 -16.40
N THR A 25 18.98 -47.87 -15.89
CA THR A 25 18.17 -47.83 -14.67
C THR A 25 19.05 -47.62 -13.44
N ARG A 26 20.24 -48.23 -13.38
CA ARG A 26 21.21 -47.99 -12.32
C ARG A 26 21.71 -46.54 -12.32
N ALA A 27 22.07 -46.01 -13.49
CA ALA A 27 22.50 -44.63 -13.64
C ALA A 27 21.39 -43.62 -13.26
N ALA A 28 20.15 -43.90 -13.65
CA ALA A 28 18.98 -43.09 -13.30
C ALA A 28 18.72 -43.11 -11.79
N ILE A 29 18.77 -44.27 -11.14
CA ILE A 29 18.62 -44.40 -9.68
C ILE A 29 19.69 -43.60 -8.95
N HIS A 30 20.96 -43.75 -9.33
CA HIS A 30 22.06 -43.01 -8.72
C HIS A 30 21.89 -41.50 -8.87
N ARG A 31 21.49 -41.02 -10.06
CA ARG A 31 21.24 -39.59 -10.27
C ARG A 31 20.07 -39.06 -9.47
N LEU A 32 19.01 -39.86 -9.31
CA LEU A 32 17.84 -39.50 -8.49
C LEU A 32 18.16 -39.52 -6.99
N GLU A 33 19.02 -40.42 -6.52
CA GLU A 33 19.52 -40.44 -5.14
C GLU A 33 20.36 -39.20 -4.85
N GLN A 34 21.31 -38.84 -5.75
CA GLN A 34 22.04 -37.58 -5.65
C GLN A 34 21.13 -36.35 -5.63
N LEU A 35 20.11 -36.33 -6.50
CA LEU A 35 19.12 -35.26 -6.54
C LEU A 35 18.26 -35.23 -5.27
N LYS A 36 17.95 -36.38 -4.68
CA LYS A 36 17.22 -36.48 -3.41
C LYS A 36 18.05 -35.94 -2.26
N GLU A 37 19.36 -36.19 -2.23
CA GLU A 37 20.30 -35.61 -1.27
C GLU A 37 20.49 -34.10 -1.48
N SER A 38 20.63 -33.63 -2.72
CA SER A 38 20.78 -32.19 -3.01
C SER A 38 19.47 -31.40 -2.86
N SER A 39 18.32 -32.06 -3.05
CA SER A 39 16.95 -31.53 -2.90
C SER A 39 16.46 -31.58 -1.45
N LEU A 40 17.27 -32.05 -0.50
CA LEU A 40 17.03 -31.80 0.90
C LEU A 40 17.11 -30.28 1.10
N VAL A 41 15.94 -29.65 1.04
CA VAL A 41 15.58 -28.39 1.71
C VAL A 41 16.61 -28.17 2.80
N THR A 42 17.58 -27.26 2.58
CA THR A 42 18.72 -27.10 3.48
C THR A 42 18.17 -26.95 4.89
N HIS A 43 18.25 -28.02 5.67
CA HIS A 43 17.63 -28.04 6.97
C HIS A 43 18.63 -27.31 7.87
N TRP A 44 18.39 -26.02 8.03
CA TRP A 44 19.20 -25.20 8.91
C TRP A 44 19.10 -25.76 10.32
N THR A 45 20.21 -26.29 10.84
CA THR A 45 20.43 -26.54 12.26
C THR A 45 21.19 -25.36 12.86
N LYS A 46 21.31 -25.29 14.19
CA LYS A 46 22.02 -24.21 14.86
C LYS A 46 23.50 -24.20 14.47
N GLU A 47 24.09 -25.38 14.37
CA GLU A 47 25.49 -25.63 14.05
C GLU A 47 25.80 -25.25 12.60
N LEU A 48 24.89 -25.58 11.67
CA LEU A 48 25.04 -25.21 10.26
C LEU A 48 24.92 -23.69 10.06
N VAL A 49 24.07 -23.01 10.85
CA VAL A 49 23.99 -21.55 10.84
C VAL A 49 25.31 -20.93 11.27
N THR A 50 25.89 -21.40 12.38
CA THR A 50 27.18 -20.87 12.87
C THR A 50 28.31 -21.16 11.90
N GLU A 51 28.43 -22.41 11.43
CA GLU A 51 29.48 -22.80 10.47
C GLU A 51 29.42 -21.95 9.20
N ARG A 52 28.21 -21.68 8.68
CA ARG A 52 28.06 -20.89 7.46
C ARG A 52 28.43 -19.43 7.66
N LEU A 53 28.08 -18.85 8.82
CA LEU A 53 28.43 -17.48 9.17
C LEU A 53 29.93 -17.34 9.45
N ASP A 54 30.56 -18.33 10.07
CA ASP A 54 32.02 -18.38 10.27
C ASP A 54 32.76 -18.46 8.93
N LYS A 55 32.36 -19.38 8.05
CA LYS A 55 32.92 -19.47 6.68
C LYS A 55 32.77 -18.17 5.90
N TRP A 56 31.63 -17.49 6.06
CA TRP A 56 31.38 -16.20 5.43
C TRP A 56 32.28 -15.11 6.01
N ARG A 57 32.47 -15.08 7.34
CA ARG A 57 33.38 -14.15 8.01
C ARG A 57 34.81 -14.35 7.51
N ASP A 58 35.26 -15.58 7.45
CA ASP A 58 36.62 -15.92 7.04
C ASP A 58 36.87 -15.53 5.58
N SER A 59 35.86 -15.63 4.71
CA SER A 59 35.99 -15.21 3.30
C SER A 59 35.91 -13.70 3.08
N HIS A 60 35.23 -12.95 3.95
CA HIS A 60 35.03 -11.50 3.80
C HIS A 60 35.89 -10.64 4.73
N GLY A 61 36.56 -11.23 5.71
CA GLY A 61 37.37 -10.53 6.71
C GLY A 61 36.58 -9.61 7.65
N ARG A 62 35.24 -9.75 7.71
CA ARG A 62 34.37 -8.98 8.61
C ARG A 62 33.21 -9.80 9.11
N ASN A 63 32.62 -9.38 10.23
CA ASN A 63 31.41 -10.00 10.76
C ASN A 63 30.19 -9.73 9.86
N PRO A 64 29.32 -10.75 9.64
CA PRO A 64 28.12 -10.62 8.84
C PRO A 64 27.08 -9.69 9.50
N THR A 65 26.37 -8.94 8.67
CA THR A 65 25.28 -8.06 9.07
C THR A 65 23.95 -8.58 8.52
N VAL A 66 22.83 -8.00 8.99
CA VAL A 66 21.49 -8.45 8.56
C VAL A 66 21.29 -8.33 7.05
N THR A 67 21.94 -7.38 6.39
CA THR A 67 21.88 -7.23 4.92
C THR A 67 22.60 -8.37 4.20
N ASP A 68 23.68 -8.89 4.78
CA ASP A 68 24.48 -9.97 4.20
C ASP A 68 23.73 -11.32 4.26
N LEU A 69 22.78 -11.47 5.19
CA LEU A 69 21.90 -12.65 5.27
C LEU A 69 20.97 -12.82 4.05
N ALA A 70 20.87 -11.82 3.18
CA ALA A 70 20.12 -11.91 1.94
C ALA A 70 20.87 -12.66 0.82
N GLU A 71 22.18 -12.89 0.99
CA GLU A 71 23.01 -13.56 0.00
C GLU A 71 22.62 -15.05 -0.19
N PRO A 72 22.79 -15.60 -1.41
CA PRO A 72 22.49 -16.99 -1.69
C PRO A 72 23.38 -17.92 -0.85
N GLY A 73 22.75 -18.88 -0.16
CA GLY A 73 23.44 -19.83 0.71
C GLY A 73 23.67 -19.34 2.14
N MET A 74 23.21 -18.13 2.49
CA MET A 74 23.16 -17.66 3.88
C MET A 74 21.87 -18.10 4.58
N PRO A 75 21.90 -18.26 5.91
CA PRO A 75 20.70 -18.55 6.69
C PRO A 75 19.77 -17.34 6.65
N LYS A 76 18.54 -17.56 6.16
CA LYS A 76 17.53 -16.50 6.14
C LYS A 76 17.23 -16.03 7.56
N SER A 77 16.91 -14.76 7.73
CA SER A 77 16.56 -14.17 9.03
C SER A 77 15.42 -14.91 9.74
N SER A 78 14.46 -15.46 8.98
CA SER A 78 13.38 -16.30 9.51
C SER A 78 13.87 -17.62 10.09
N GLN A 79 14.94 -18.20 9.53
CA GLN A 79 15.56 -19.44 10.03
C GLN A 79 16.29 -19.18 11.36
N ILE A 80 17.06 -18.09 11.43
CA ILE A 80 17.74 -17.68 12.67
C ILE A 80 16.70 -17.45 13.79
N LYS A 81 15.60 -16.75 13.47
CA LYS A 81 14.50 -16.57 14.43
C LYS A 81 13.91 -17.89 14.92
N ARG A 82 13.67 -18.84 14.02
CA ARG A 82 13.09 -20.15 14.36
C ARG A 82 14.04 -21.01 15.21
N LEU A 83 15.34 -20.93 14.96
CA LEU A 83 16.34 -21.80 15.60
C LEU A 83 16.82 -21.25 16.95
N PHE A 84 17.03 -19.95 17.06
CA PHE A 84 17.63 -19.30 18.23
C PHE A 84 16.63 -18.51 19.07
N ASP A 85 15.36 -18.52 18.68
CA ASP A 85 14.27 -17.77 19.33
C ASP A 85 14.57 -16.27 19.52
N MET A 86 15.37 -15.70 18.63
CA MET A 86 15.76 -14.29 18.69
C MET A 86 15.83 -13.68 17.29
N LYS A 87 15.63 -12.35 17.21
CA LYS A 87 15.75 -11.63 15.94
C LYS A 87 17.17 -11.78 15.40
N ALA A 88 17.31 -11.96 14.09
CA ALA A 88 18.61 -12.08 13.43
C ALA A 88 19.55 -10.91 13.74
N THR A 89 19.03 -9.69 13.91
CA THR A 89 19.82 -8.53 14.35
C THR A 89 20.41 -8.71 15.75
N ALA A 90 19.63 -9.21 16.71
CA ALA A 90 20.09 -9.45 18.07
C ALA A 90 21.11 -10.60 18.09
N PHE A 91 20.83 -11.68 17.35
CA PHE A 91 21.74 -12.80 17.17
C PHE A 91 23.11 -12.32 16.66
N LEU A 92 23.13 -11.59 15.54
CA LEU A 92 24.38 -11.08 14.97
C LEU A 92 25.10 -10.12 15.95
N ASN A 93 24.38 -9.26 16.67
CA ASN A 93 25.01 -8.37 17.64
C ASN A 93 25.65 -9.11 18.84
N ILE A 94 25.11 -10.27 19.23
CA ILE A 94 25.62 -11.07 20.35
C ILE A 94 26.81 -11.94 19.90
N TYR A 95 26.65 -12.67 18.80
CA TYR A 95 27.62 -13.68 18.37
C TYR A 95 28.65 -13.16 17.35
N TYR A 96 28.31 -12.11 16.61
CA TYR A 96 29.13 -11.50 15.55
C TYR A 96 29.12 -9.98 15.66
N PRO A 97 29.52 -9.40 16.82
CA PRO A 97 29.45 -7.96 17.03
C PRO A 97 30.28 -7.26 15.96
N ALA A 98 29.65 -6.34 15.25
CA ALA A 98 30.37 -5.48 14.31
C ALA A 98 30.91 -4.28 15.08
N ASP A 99 32.18 -3.95 14.88
CA ASP A 99 32.79 -2.66 15.30
C ASP A 99 32.24 -1.53 14.45
N LYS A 100 30.92 -1.32 14.50
CA LYS A 100 30.32 -0.13 13.91
C LYS A 100 30.65 1.03 14.82
N PRO A 101 31.30 2.10 14.33
CA PRO A 101 31.35 3.33 15.11
C PRO A 101 29.91 3.69 15.46
N LYS A 102 29.65 3.97 16.75
CA LYS A 102 28.35 4.48 17.19
C LYS A 102 28.01 5.65 16.27
N GLN A 103 26.91 5.55 15.53
CA GLN A 103 26.48 6.64 14.67
C GLN A 103 26.42 7.90 15.53
N PRO A 104 26.98 9.03 15.07
CA PRO A 104 26.91 10.27 15.83
C PRO A 104 25.45 10.52 16.17
N ARG A 105 25.18 10.86 17.43
CA ARG A 105 23.83 11.23 17.86
C ARG A 105 23.35 12.35 16.94
N SER A 106 22.07 12.35 16.60
CA SER A 106 21.49 13.40 15.76
C SER A 106 21.81 14.78 16.37
N LYS A 107 22.07 15.80 15.56
CA LYS A 107 22.25 17.22 16.00
C LYS A 107 21.11 17.70 16.93
N TYR A 108 19.97 17.02 16.87
CA TYR A 108 18.74 17.31 17.59
C TYR A 108 18.61 16.53 18.93
N THR A 109 19.48 15.55 19.21
CA THR A 109 19.29 14.67 20.39
C THR A 109 19.68 15.31 21.72
N GLU A 110 20.44 16.41 21.70
CA GLU A 110 20.99 17.04 22.91
C GLU A 110 20.24 18.32 23.32
N LYS A 111 19.26 18.76 22.52
CA LYS A 111 18.52 19.99 22.78
C LYS A 111 17.44 19.80 23.86
N SER A 112 17.34 20.76 24.77
CA SER A 112 16.27 20.81 25.78
C SER A 112 14.90 21.12 25.17
N ARG A 113 13.82 20.85 25.92
CA ARG A 113 12.45 21.13 25.48
C ARG A 113 12.26 22.64 25.22
N GLU A 114 12.85 23.46 26.08
CA GLU A 114 12.79 24.91 26.06
C GLU A 114 13.54 25.48 24.84
N GLU A 115 14.70 24.91 24.51
CA GLU A 115 15.46 25.27 23.30
C GLU A 115 14.67 25.00 22.02
N TYR A 116 13.94 23.88 21.96
CA TYR A 116 13.06 23.58 20.82
C TYR A 116 11.95 24.61 20.67
N ILE A 117 11.36 25.05 21.78
CA ILE A 117 10.31 26.08 21.76
C ILE A 117 10.91 27.41 21.29
N ALA A 118 12.08 27.81 21.80
CA ALA A 118 12.73 29.06 21.44
C ALA A 118 13.14 29.09 19.95
N GLU A 119 13.79 28.03 19.45
CA GLU A 119 14.21 27.93 18.05
C GLU A 119 13.00 27.94 17.11
N PHE A 120 11.95 27.19 17.45
CA PHE A 120 10.71 27.20 16.68
C PHE A 120 10.03 28.57 16.70
N LYS A 121 9.93 29.25 17.85
CA LYS A 121 9.36 30.60 17.95
C LYS A 121 10.11 31.60 17.08
N ASN A 122 11.43 31.61 17.14
CA ASN A 122 12.27 32.52 16.37
C ASN A 122 12.07 32.29 14.88
N GLU A 123 12.12 31.03 14.44
CA GLU A 123 12.01 30.68 13.04
C GLU A 123 10.59 30.88 12.49
N TYR A 124 9.58 30.57 13.31
CA TYR A 124 8.19 30.83 13.00
C TYR A 124 7.91 32.33 12.87
N GLY A 125 8.43 33.16 13.78
CA GLY A 125 8.30 34.62 13.75
C GLY A 125 8.98 35.25 12.53
N ARG A 126 10.11 34.70 12.09
CA ARG A 126 10.84 35.13 10.89
C ARG A 126 10.05 34.85 9.60
N ILE A 127 9.41 33.69 9.51
CA ILE A 127 8.77 33.20 8.28
C ILE A 127 7.28 33.60 8.21
N LYS A 128 6.60 33.63 9.37
CA LYS A 128 5.14 33.74 9.52
C LYS A 128 4.38 32.80 8.55
N PRO A 129 4.65 31.49 8.61
CA PRO A 129 4.12 30.53 7.63
C PRO A 129 2.59 30.38 7.79
N ARG A 130 1.88 30.13 6.68
CA ARG A 130 0.45 29.82 6.69
C ARG A 130 0.15 28.34 6.89
N SER A 131 1.13 27.47 6.68
CA SER A 131 0.98 26.03 6.83
C SER A 131 2.27 25.34 7.28
N CYS A 132 2.13 24.13 7.82
CA CYS A 132 3.27 23.30 8.21
C CYS A 132 4.22 22.98 7.04
N LYS A 133 3.68 22.87 5.82
CA LYS A 133 4.46 22.66 4.60
C LYS A 133 5.30 23.89 4.26
N GLU A 134 4.69 25.06 4.36
CA GLU A 134 5.36 26.33 4.10
C GLU A 134 6.48 26.60 5.10
N TYR A 135 6.27 26.29 6.38
CA TYR A 135 7.33 26.35 7.39
C TYR A 135 8.53 25.47 6.98
N ASN A 136 8.30 24.21 6.62
CA ASN A 136 9.38 23.29 6.25
C ASN A 136 10.16 23.70 5.00
N VAL A 137 9.55 24.46 4.09
CA VAL A 137 10.19 24.98 2.87
C VAL A 137 10.99 26.23 3.15
N LYS A 138 10.47 27.12 4.01
CA LYS A 138 11.07 28.44 4.28
C LYS A 138 12.03 28.46 5.48
N ARG A 139 12.07 27.38 6.27
CA ARG A 139 13.02 27.23 7.38
C ARG A 139 14.46 27.24 6.88
N CYS A 140 15.39 27.69 7.72
CA CYS A 140 16.80 27.52 7.48
C CYS A 140 17.16 26.04 7.53
N ASN A 141 18.18 25.64 6.76
CA ASN A 141 18.58 24.24 6.65
C ASN A 141 18.98 23.63 7.99
N ASP A 142 19.55 24.46 8.87
CA ASP A 142 20.01 24.09 10.21
C ASP A 142 18.92 24.00 11.28
N SER A 143 17.74 24.57 11.03
CA SER A 143 16.60 24.53 11.95
C SER A 143 15.84 23.20 11.81
N PRO A 144 15.31 22.65 12.89
CA PRO A 144 14.50 21.43 12.84
C PRO A 144 13.23 21.62 12.00
N THR A 145 12.80 20.54 11.33
CA THR A 145 11.47 20.50 10.71
C THR A 145 10.38 20.58 11.77
N TRP A 146 9.16 21.02 11.40
CA TRP A 146 8.07 21.05 12.38
C TRP A 146 7.78 19.68 12.99
N MET A 147 7.96 18.59 12.23
CA MET A 147 7.75 17.22 12.71
C MET A 147 8.80 16.82 13.75
N THR A 148 10.04 17.30 13.58
CA THR A 148 11.10 17.09 14.57
C THR A 148 10.74 17.78 15.87
N VAL A 149 10.37 19.07 15.82
CA VAL A 149 9.95 19.83 17.00
C VAL A 149 8.72 19.20 17.66
N ALA A 150 7.69 18.87 16.88
CA ALA A 150 6.47 18.24 17.37
C ALA A 150 6.74 16.93 18.11
N ARG A 151 7.64 16.08 17.59
CA ARG A 151 8.02 14.81 18.24
C ARG A 151 8.62 15.05 19.63
N TYR A 152 9.51 16.03 19.79
CA TYR A 152 10.17 16.32 21.07
C TYR A 152 9.25 17.06 22.06
N LEU A 153 8.30 17.85 21.56
CA LEU A 153 7.33 18.55 22.40
C LEU A 153 6.08 17.72 22.74
N GLY A 154 5.87 16.59 22.05
CA GLY A 154 4.72 15.71 22.22
C GLY A 154 3.48 16.10 21.42
N ALA A 155 3.61 16.98 20.42
CA ALA A 155 2.51 17.35 19.53
C ALA A 155 2.31 16.32 18.40
N ALA A 156 1.06 15.94 18.15
CA ALA A 156 0.64 15.14 17.01
C ALA A 156 0.27 16.00 15.80
N THR A 157 -0.20 17.23 16.02
CA THR A 157 -0.68 18.11 14.95
C THR A 157 0.04 19.44 14.88
N TRP A 158 -0.01 20.10 13.72
CA TRP A 158 0.53 21.45 13.54
C TRP A 158 -0.16 22.46 14.45
N LYS A 159 -1.49 22.38 14.60
CA LYS A 159 -2.27 23.28 15.47
C LYS A 159 -1.84 23.14 16.93
N GLU A 160 -1.74 21.91 17.41
CA GLU A 160 -1.27 21.59 18.76
C GLU A 160 0.17 22.08 19.00
N LEU A 161 1.06 21.96 18.00
CA LEU A 161 2.39 22.54 18.08
C LEU A 161 2.36 24.07 18.25
N LEU A 162 1.48 24.77 17.52
CA LEU A 162 1.34 26.24 17.65
C LEU A 162 0.81 26.64 19.04
N GLU A 163 -0.14 25.87 19.58
CA GLU A 163 -0.67 26.07 20.93
C GLU A 163 0.40 25.83 22.00
N LEU A 164 1.12 24.70 21.93
CA LEU A 164 2.19 24.35 22.87
C LEU A 164 3.37 25.33 22.83
N THR A 165 3.68 25.86 21.66
CA THR A 165 4.75 26.84 21.50
C THR A 165 4.28 28.26 21.71
N ALA A 166 2.98 28.53 21.92
CA ALA A 166 2.41 29.85 22.13
C ALA A 166 2.95 30.91 21.13
N VAL A 167 3.02 30.55 19.85
CA VAL A 167 3.45 31.46 18.78
C VAL A 167 2.32 32.39 18.35
N ASP A 168 2.65 33.60 17.94
CA ASP A 168 1.67 34.55 17.39
C ASP A 168 1.10 34.02 16.06
N THR A 169 -0.21 33.79 16.04
CA THR A 169 -0.94 33.27 14.86
C THR A 169 -1.92 34.29 14.29
N GLU A 170 -1.87 35.56 14.72
CA GLU A 170 -2.76 36.62 14.24
C GLU A 170 -2.68 36.82 12.73
N HIS A 171 -1.50 36.62 12.12
CA HIS A 171 -1.33 36.68 10.66
C HIS A 171 -2.10 35.60 9.90
N LEU A 172 -2.51 34.51 10.58
CA LEU A 172 -3.38 33.47 10.00
C LEU A 172 -4.85 33.89 10.03
N ARG A 173 -5.25 34.80 10.93
CA ARG A 173 -6.65 35.23 11.11
C ARG A 173 -7.13 36.16 9.99
N ARG A 174 -6.24 36.79 9.20
CA ARG A 174 -6.65 37.65 8.08
C ARG A 174 -6.89 36.88 6.77
N ARG A 175 -8.12 36.36 6.65
CA ARG A 175 -9.04 36.50 5.51
C ARG A 175 -10.35 35.77 5.84
N GLU A 176 -11.27 36.47 6.50
CA GLU A 176 -12.62 36.49 5.92
C GLU A 176 -12.49 37.23 4.57
N GLY A 177 -12.01 36.54 3.54
CA GLY A 177 -12.40 36.95 2.18
C GLY A 177 -13.92 36.92 2.14
N PRO A 178 -14.57 37.73 1.27
CA PRO A 178 -16.03 37.67 1.14
C PRO A 178 -16.41 36.20 1.07
N LYS A 179 -17.20 35.72 2.05
CA LYS A 179 -17.72 34.35 2.07
C LYS A 179 -18.12 34.08 0.64
N ALA A 180 -17.54 33.05 0.02
CA ALA A 180 -17.80 32.69 -1.37
C ALA A 180 -19.28 32.96 -1.62
N LEU A 181 -19.60 33.89 -2.56
CA LEU A 181 -20.96 34.33 -2.84
C LEU A 181 -21.86 33.10 -2.85
N THR A 182 -22.49 32.80 -1.71
CA THR A 182 -23.57 31.85 -1.68
C THR A 182 -24.66 32.63 -2.35
N VAL A 183 -24.89 32.32 -3.62
CA VAL A 183 -26.09 32.73 -4.32
C VAL A 183 -27.23 32.08 -3.55
N THR A 184 -27.69 32.76 -2.50
CA THR A 184 -28.99 32.52 -1.94
C THR A 184 -29.94 32.97 -3.04
N HIS A 185 -30.58 32.02 -3.71
CA HIS A 185 -31.72 32.35 -4.55
C HIS A 185 -32.75 33.01 -3.63
N SER A 186 -32.81 34.35 -3.65
CA SER A 186 -33.96 35.06 -3.11
C SER A 186 -35.18 34.50 -3.82
N GLY A 187 -36.17 34.02 -3.06
CA GLY A 187 -37.33 33.24 -3.49
C GLY A 187 -38.28 33.91 -4.49
N CYS A 188 -37.85 34.93 -5.24
CA CYS A 188 -38.74 35.70 -6.10
C CYS A 188 -39.09 35.01 -7.44
N GLY A 189 -38.41 33.93 -7.82
CA GLY A 189 -38.73 33.20 -9.05
C GLY A 189 -39.89 32.23 -8.88
N PHE A 190 -39.92 31.50 -7.76
CA PHE A 190 -40.90 30.45 -7.51
C PHE A 190 -42.29 31.01 -7.17
N ASP A 191 -42.34 32.09 -6.38
CA ASP A 191 -43.59 32.74 -6.03
C ASP A 191 -44.24 33.41 -7.26
N LYS A 192 -43.42 34.01 -8.14
CA LYS A 192 -43.87 34.55 -9.44
C LYS A 192 -44.40 33.45 -10.36
N LEU A 193 -43.77 32.27 -10.32
CA LEU A 193 -44.21 31.10 -11.09
C LEU A 193 -45.55 30.57 -10.58
N LEU A 194 -45.73 30.50 -9.25
CA LEU A 194 -46.99 30.10 -8.61
C LEU A 194 -48.12 31.08 -8.92
N GLU A 195 -47.84 32.39 -8.91
CA GLU A 195 -48.79 33.44 -9.28
C GLU A 195 -49.20 33.34 -10.76
N LEU A 196 -48.23 33.11 -11.66
CA LEU A 196 -48.48 32.93 -13.10
C LEU A 196 -49.23 31.62 -13.42
N LEU A 197 -48.99 30.55 -12.67
CA LEU A 197 -49.70 29.28 -12.80
C LEU A 197 -51.13 29.38 -12.27
N ALA A 198 -51.36 30.12 -11.18
CA ALA A 198 -52.69 30.38 -10.63
C ALA A 198 -53.54 31.27 -11.57
N ALA A 199 -52.91 32.12 -12.37
CA ALA A 199 -53.56 33.02 -13.33
C ALA A 199 -53.95 32.36 -14.67
N ARG A 200 -53.66 31.06 -14.89
CA ARG A 200 -54.08 30.32 -16.10
C ARG A 200 -55.34 29.48 -15.84
N PRO A 201 -56.54 29.93 -16.27
CA PRO A 201 -57.77 29.16 -16.10
C PRO A 201 -57.83 27.87 -16.95
N GLU A 202 -56.97 27.75 -17.97
CA GLU A 202 -56.98 26.63 -18.93
C GLU A 202 -56.47 25.30 -18.36
N ILE A 203 -55.79 25.30 -17.20
CA ILE A 203 -55.27 24.06 -16.58
C ILE A 203 -56.34 23.37 -15.70
N LYS A 204 -57.43 24.07 -15.32
CA LYS A 204 -58.51 23.48 -14.51
C LYS A 204 -59.48 22.57 -15.26
N ALA A 205 -59.37 22.48 -16.59
CA ALA A 205 -60.32 21.75 -17.45
C ALA A 205 -59.72 20.50 -18.13
N ILE A 206 -58.55 20.04 -17.71
CA ILE A 206 -58.05 18.71 -18.09
C ILE A 206 -58.50 17.77 -16.97
N ALA A 207 -59.57 17.04 -17.22
CA ALA A 207 -59.97 15.93 -16.37
C ALA A 207 -58.75 15.01 -16.19
N PRO A 208 -58.48 14.52 -14.97
CA PRO A 208 -57.37 13.59 -14.78
C PRO A 208 -57.66 12.36 -15.63
N ASP A 209 -56.76 12.05 -16.57
CA ASP A 209 -56.77 10.75 -17.25
C ASP A 209 -56.86 9.64 -16.20
N PRO A 210 -57.55 8.51 -16.51
CA PRO A 210 -57.66 7.41 -15.57
C PRO A 210 -56.26 7.02 -15.11
N ILE A 211 -56.07 7.10 -13.79
CA ILE A 211 -54.86 6.73 -13.08
C ILE A 211 -54.50 5.31 -13.53
N ILE A 212 -53.50 5.18 -14.41
CA ILE A 212 -52.74 3.94 -14.47
C ILE A 212 -52.14 3.82 -13.09
N ASP A 213 -52.53 2.77 -12.37
CA ASP A 213 -52.11 2.48 -11.00
C ASP A 213 -50.57 2.47 -10.93
N MET A 214 -50.02 3.63 -10.56
CA MET A 214 -48.61 3.85 -10.37
C MET A 214 -48.32 3.37 -8.95
N PRO A 215 -47.55 2.29 -8.77
CA PRO A 215 -47.32 1.75 -7.45
C PRO A 215 -46.59 2.80 -6.60
N ASN A 216 -47.27 3.20 -5.53
CA ASN A 216 -46.78 3.88 -4.32
C ASN A 216 -45.34 4.44 -4.40
N THR A 217 -45.21 5.76 -4.55
CA THR A 217 -43.95 6.53 -4.65
C THR A 217 -43.16 6.62 -3.34
N SER A 218 -43.29 5.65 -2.43
CA SER A 218 -42.35 5.45 -1.33
C SER A 218 -41.05 4.73 -1.77
N LYS A 219 -40.87 4.50 -3.08
CA LYS A 219 -39.63 3.99 -3.69
C LYS A 219 -39.11 4.91 -4.81
N LEU A 220 -38.81 6.17 -4.51
CA LEU A 220 -37.84 6.90 -5.33
C LEU A 220 -36.46 6.72 -4.67
N THR A 221 -35.80 5.61 -4.97
CA THR A 221 -34.39 5.44 -4.63
C THR A 221 -33.61 6.51 -5.39
N LEU A 222 -32.81 7.30 -4.67
CA LEU A 222 -31.67 8.01 -5.27
C LEU A 222 -30.97 7.03 -6.23
N PRO A 223 -30.48 7.45 -7.41
CA PRO A 223 -29.74 6.55 -8.28
C PRO A 223 -28.68 5.88 -7.42
N GLU A 224 -28.80 4.56 -7.27
CA GLU A 224 -27.92 3.78 -6.40
C GLU A 224 -26.51 4.19 -6.77
N ARG A 225 -25.75 4.73 -5.80
CA ARG A 225 -24.32 4.92 -5.99
C ARG A 225 -23.78 3.53 -6.31
N LYS A 226 -23.50 3.28 -7.59
CA LYS A 226 -22.92 2.01 -8.06
C LYS A 226 -21.79 1.66 -7.09
N PRO A 227 -21.84 0.50 -6.42
CA PRO A 227 -20.85 0.15 -5.41
C PRO A 227 -19.48 0.21 -6.09
N MET A 228 -18.61 1.10 -5.63
CA MET A 228 -17.24 1.16 -6.14
C MET A 228 -16.52 -0.11 -5.66
N LEU A 229 -16.55 -1.17 -6.48
CA LEU A 229 -15.77 -2.36 -6.18
C LEU A 229 -14.29 -1.98 -6.07
N THR A 230 -13.70 -2.34 -4.94
CA THR A 230 -12.27 -2.17 -4.72
C THR A 230 -11.47 -3.07 -5.67
N TYR A 231 -10.21 -2.71 -5.97
CA TYR A 231 -9.35 -3.51 -6.84
C TYR A 231 -9.23 -4.98 -6.37
N LYS A 232 -9.30 -5.25 -5.06
CA LYS A 232 -9.26 -6.60 -4.52
C LYS A 232 -10.52 -7.40 -4.87
N GLN A 233 -11.69 -6.78 -4.73
CA GLN A 233 -12.97 -7.41 -5.08
C GLN A 233 -13.05 -7.69 -6.59
N LEU A 234 -12.55 -6.78 -7.44
CA LEU A 234 -12.48 -7.02 -8.88
C LEU A 234 -11.56 -8.20 -9.25
N ILE A 235 -10.40 -8.33 -8.59
CA ILE A 235 -9.48 -9.46 -8.84
C ILE A 235 -10.16 -10.79 -8.49
N GLU A 236 -10.82 -10.86 -7.34
CA GLU A 236 -11.48 -12.08 -6.90
C GLU A 236 -12.67 -12.44 -7.80
N TYR A 237 -13.47 -11.44 -8.18
CA TYR A 237 -14.60 -11.63 -9.11
C TYR A 237 -14.14 -12.17 -10.47
N ILE A 238 -13.09 -11.58 -11.06
CA ILE A 238 -12.54 -12.03 -12.35
C ILE A 238 -11.99 -13.46 -12.23
N ARG A 239 -11.34 -13.78 -11.11
CA ARG A 239 -10.83 -15.12 -10.83
C ARG A 239 -11.95 -16.14 -10.74
N GLN A 240 -13.06 -15.80 -10.10
CA GLN A 240 -14.22 -16.70 -9.96
C GLN A 240 -14.95 -16.91 -11.29
N GLU A 241 -15.08 -15.86 -12.11
CA GLU A 241 -15.84 -15.94 -13.36
C GLU A 241 -15.06 -16.56 -14.53
N SER A 242 -13.76 -16.27 -14.62
CA SER A 242 -12.93 -16.66 -15.77
C SER A 242 -11.85 -17.69 -15.43
N GLY A 243 -11.60 -17.96 -14.15
CA GLY A 243 -10.46 -18.78 -13.69
C GLY A 243 -9.10 -18.09 -13.83
N VAL A 244 -9.04 -16.88 -14.41
CA VAL A 244 -7.79 -16.18 -14.73
C VAL A 244 -7.35 -15.26 -13.60
N SER A 245 -6.09 -15.40 -13.17
CA SER A 245 -5.50 -14.52 -12.16
C SER A 245 -4.98 -13.22 -12.80
N VAL A 246 -5.59 -12.10 -12.40
CA VAL A 246 -5.24 -10.74 -12.85
C VAL A 246 -4.62 -9.90 -11.73
N SER A 247 -3.71 -8.99 -12.09
CA SER A 247 -3.12 -8.03 -11.15
C SER A 247 -3.88 -6.71 -11.13
N SER A 248 -3.78 -5.96 -10.02
CA SER A 248 -4.34 -4.60 -9.94
C SER A 248 -3.76 -3.63 -10.98
N VAL A 249 -2.54 -3.89 -11.45
CA VAL A 249 -1.86 -3.11 -12.48
C VAL A 249 -2.53 -3.31 -13.84
N GLN A 250 -2.91 -4.54 -14.18
CA GLN A 250 -3.62 -4.87 -15.42
C GLN A 250 -5.03 -4.27 -15.42
N ILE A 251 -5.75 -4.33 -14.31
CA ILE A 251 -7.06 -3.69 -14.16
C ILE A 251 -6.95 -2.16 -14.35
N ALA A 252 -5.91 -1.54 -13.80
CA ALA A 252 -5.66 -0.10 -14.00
C ALA A 252 -5.32 0.25 -15.46
N PHE A 253 -4.60 -0.63 -16.16
CA PHE A 253 -4.30 -0.47 -17.58
C PHE A 253 -5.58 -0.51 -18.43
N VAL A 254 -6.43 -1.52 -18.23
CA VAL A 254 -7.70 -1.65 -18.96
C VAL A 254 -8.64 -0.49 -18.63
N LYS A 255 -8.75 -0.08 -17.36
CA LYS A 255 -9.52 1.13 -16.99
C LYS A 255 -9.05 2.38 -17.73
N ARG A 256 -7.73 2.58 -17.86
CA ARG A 256 -7.17 3.72 -18.62
C ARG A 256 -7.52 3.63 -20.11
N LYS A 257 -7.50 2.43 -20.70
CA LYS A 257 -7.86 2.21 -22.11
C LYS A 257 -9.31 2.61 -22.42
N TYR A 258 -10.23 2.35 -21.49
CA TYR A 258 -11.65 2.68 -21.65
C TYR A 258 -12.08 3.97 -20.94
N GLY A 259 -11.15 4.85 -20.54
CA GLY A 259 -11.47 6.15 -19.95
C GLY A 259 -12.05 6.11 -18.53
N LEU A 260 -11.98 4.98 -17.83
CA LEU A 260 -12.48 4.83 -16.47
C LEU A 260 -11.51 5.45 -15.44
N PRO A 261 -12.02 6.02 -14.33
CA PRO A 261 -11.17 6.67 -13.33
C PRO A 261 -10.23 5.68 -12.65
N VAL A 262 -8.94 6.02 -12.65
CA VAL A 262 -7.85 5.24 -12.04
C VAL A 262 -7.26 6.00 -10.84
N ARG A 263 -6.96 5.28 -9.76
CA ARG A 263 -6.31 5.87 -8.57
C ARG A 263 -4.89 6.35 -8.91
N LYS A 264 -4.54 7.58 -8.49
CA LYS A 264 -3.15 8.10 -8.58
C LYS A 264 -2.17 7.17 -7.85
N ARG A 265 -1.09 6.76 -8.52
CA ARG A 265 -0.03 5.94 -7.93
C ARG A 265 0.89 6.80 -7.06
N ARG A 266 1.43 6.21 -5.99
CA ARG A 266 2.47 6.84 -5.12
C ARG A 266 3.87 6.77 -5.74
N SER A 267 4.13 5.77 -6.58
CA SER A 267 5.40 5.58 -7.28
C SER A 267 5.26 6.09 -8.72
N GLY A 268 6.02 7.11 -9.12
CA GLY A 268 6.01 7.72 -10.46
C GLY A 268 6.48 6.83 -11.62
N LYS A 269 6.37 5.50 -11.53
CA LYS A 269 6.67 4.59 -12.64
C LYS A 269 5.52 4.63 -13.65
N ALA A 270 5.85 4.97 -14.89
CA ALA A 270 4.93 5.01 -16.02
C ALA A 270 4.21 3.65 -16.21
N LEU A 271 2.90 3.69 -16.46
CA LEU A 271 2.08 2.51 -16.75
C LEU A 271 2.40 1.92 -18.14
N ASP A 272 3.14 2.67 -18.96
CA ASP A 272 3.26 2.48 -20.40
C ASP A 272 4.12 1.26 -20.80
N LYS A 273 4.78 0.62 -19.82
CA LYS A 273 5.57 -0.62 -20.02
C LYS A 273 4.81 -1.91 -19.65
N VAL A 274 3.56 -1.83 -19.19
CA VAL A 274 2.81 -3.03 -18.79
C VAL A 274 1.99 -3.54 -19.96
N SER A 275 2.52 -4.53 -20.67
CA SER A 275 1.76 -5.31 -21.65
C SER A 275 0.82 -6.27 -20.92
N CYS A 276 -0.49 -6.11 -21.11
CA CYS A 276 -1.49 -7.06 -20.64
C CYS A 276 -1.71 -8.11 -21.75
N PRO A 277 -1.56 -9.42 -21.48
CA PRO A 277 -1.91 -10.46 -22.44
C PRO A 277 -3.39 -10.34 -22.85
N PRO A 278 -3.74 -10.58 -24.13
CA PRO A 278 -5.09 -10.35 -24.67
C PRO A 278 -6.15 -11.17 -23.94
N GLU A 279 -5.81 -12.39 -23.51
CA GLU A 279 -6.68 -13.26 -22.71
C GLU A 279 -7.12 -12.61 -21.39
N LYS A 280 -6.18 -11.94 -20.70
CA LYS A 280 -6.45 -11.25 -19.42
C LYS A 280 -7.25 -9.97 -19.62
N GLU A 281 -7.01 -9.28 -20.73
CA GLU A 281 -7.76 -8.08 -21.08
C GLU A 281 -9.24 -8.41 -21.36
N GLN A 282 -9.52 -9.48 -22.11
CA GLN A 282 -10.88 -9.94 -22.38
C GLN A 282 -11.62 -10.32 -21.09
N ALA A 283 -10.94 -11.02 -20.16
CA ALA A 283 -11.52 -11.36 -18.86
C ALA A 283 -11.88 -10.11 -18.04
N ILE A 284 -11.03 -9.08 -18.04
CA ILE A 284 -11.28 -7.81 -17.34
C ILE A 284 -12.44 -7.04 -17.99
N THR A 285 -12.47 -6.94 -19.32
CA THR A 285 -13.52 -6.24 -20.06
C THR A 285 -14.88 -6.92 -19.91
N LYS A 286 -14.93 -8.26 -19.95
CA LYS A 286 -16.14 -9.04 -19.69
C LYS A 286 -16.69 -8.80 -18.29
N ALA A 287 -15.81 -8.78 -17.29
CA ALA A 287 -16.19 -8.45 -15.91
C ALA A 287 -16.70 -7.00 -15.79
N PHE A 288 -16.09 -6.04 -16.49
CA PHE A 288 -16.56 -4.66 -16.48
C PHE A 288 -17.94 -4.50 -17.12
N ARG A 289 -18.24 -5.21 -18.22
CA ARG A 289 -19.59 -5.23 -18.81
C ARG A 289 -20.63 -5.81 -17.87
N ARG A 290 -20.33 -6.95 -17.24
CA ARG A 290 -21.23 -7.58 -16.25
C ARG A 290 -21.47 -6.72 -15.01
N LEU A 291 -20.47 -5.94 -14.61
CA LEU A 291 -20.58 -4.98 -13.51
C LEU A 291 -21.20 -3.64 -13.93
N GLY A 292 -21.63 -3.48 -15.19
CA GLY A 292 -22.20 -2.24 -15.72
C GLY A 292 -21.24 -1.06 -15.65
N LEU A 293 -19.94 -1.31 -15.73
CA LEU A 293 -18.87 -0.32 -15.78
C LEU A 293 -18.49 0.06 -17.22
N LEU A 294 -18.83 -0.80 -18.18
CA LEU A 294 -18.70 -0.57 -19.61
C LEU A 294 -20.01 -1.04 -20.27
N ASP A 295 -20.44 -0.34 -21.30
CA ASP A 295 -21.56 -0.73 -22.14
C ASP A 295 -21.14 -1.78 -23.19
#